data_AF-A0A963KIG2-F1
#
_entry.id   AF-A0A963KIG2-F1
#
_cell.length_a   1.000
_cell.length_b   1.000
_cell.length_c   1.000
_cell.angle_alpha   90.00
_cell.angle_beta   90.00
_cell.angle_gamma   90.00
#
_symmetry.space_group_name_H-M   'P 1'
#
loop_
_entity.id
_entity.type
_entity.pdbx_description
1 polymer ?
#
loop_
_entity_poly.entity_id
_entity_poly.type
_entity_poly.pdbx_seq_one_letter_code
_entity_poly.pdbx_strand_id
1 'polypeptide(L)'
;MNDHDTQSDSDDSRAISTAKGRRRVLGAGASAAPFLLTLVSQPALGVTCFTPSRSLSRNTSLSQAGKNGECTGAESPGNYKAKQTPGHSAYHWPASVPPTTAMHPLFYMGNSEGVTKFTKVVNNNTVSKTLGEALQVTTSGQVHFHLIGAYLNKMGGNGAVIPDNVLTVSAILGMWQEYAMRGYYEPFAGTKWYAAEIVNYLISNGIVK
;
A
#
# COMPACT_ATOMS: atom_id res chain seq x y z
N MET A 1 -27.71 49.95 -69.90
CA MET A 1 -28.66 50.68 -69.04
C MET A 1 -29.57 49.67 -68.37
N ASN A 2 -29.66 49.80 -67.05
CA ASN A 2 -30.62 49.25 -66.11
C ASN A 2 -30.23 47.97 -65.35
N ASP A 3 -29.98 48.26 -64.08
CA ASP A 3 -29.80 47.44 -62.87
C ASP A 3 -31.03 46.58 -62.51
N HIS A 4 -30.79 45.53 -61.71
CA HIS A 4 -31.49 45.28 -60.43
C HIS A 4 -31.09 43.92 -59.80
N ASP A 5 -30.23 43.97 -58.78
CA ASP A 5 -30.50 43.57 -57.38
C ASP A 5 -31.47 42.40 -57.01
N THR A 6 -30.90 41.42 -56.26
CA THR A 6 -31.21 41.12 -54.83
C THR A 6 -32.09 39.90 -54.39
N GLN A 7 -31.47 39.05 -53.52
CA GLN A 7 -31.98 38.23 -52.37
C GLN A 7 -33.03 37.11 -52.59
N SER A 8 -33.26 36.06 -51.78
CA SER A 8 -32.73 35.52 -50.50
C SER A 8 -33.28 34.07 -50.33
N ASP A 9 -32.55 33.25 -49.57
CA ASP A 9 -32.97 32.20 -48.62
C ASP A 9 -33.80 30.93 -48.97
N SER A 10 -33.42 29.89 -48.21
CA SER A 10 -34.27 28.81 -47.61
C SER A 10 -34.15 27.40 -48.21
N ASP A 11 -33.10 26.72 -47.77
CA ASP A 11 -33.12 25.53 -46.91
C ASP A 11 -34.07 24.33 -47.14
N ASP A 12 -33.42 23.20 -46.92
CA ASP A 12 -33.87 21.91 -46.38
C ASP A 12 -34.57 20.87 -47.27
N SER A 13 -33.88 19.73 -47.34
CA SER A 13 -34.19 18.54 -48.11
C SER A 13 -34.65 17.44 -47.16
N ARG A 14 -35.87 16.93 -47.34
CA ARG A 14 -36.30 15.66 -46.73
C ARG A 14 -36.63 14.62 -47.77
N ALA A 15 -35.94 13.50 -47.62
CA ALA A 15 -36.03 12.28 -48.40
C ALA A 15 -37.37 11.55 -48.24
N ILE A 16 -37.79 10.87 -49.31
CA ILE A 16 -38.61 9.65 -49.24
C ILE A 16 -38.06 8.65 -50.26
N SER A 17 -37.69 7.46 -49.77
CA SER A 17 -37.28 6.26 -50.52
C SER A 17 -38.47 5.74 -51.37
N THR A 18 -38.33 5.01 -52.47
CA THR A 18 -37.68 3.70 -52.61
C THR A 18 -37.97 3.26 -54.05
N ALA A 19 -36.99 2.75 -54.80
CA ALA A 19 -37.21 1.59 -55.68
C ALA A 19 -35.91 1.13 -56.37
N LYS A 20 -35.82 -0.20 -56.48
CA LYS A 20 -35.21 -0.94 -57.60
C LYS A 20 -33.70 -1.21 -57.51
N GLY A 21 -33.35 -2.27 -56.79
CA GLY A 21 -32.00 -2.80 -56.73
C GLY A 21 -31.82 -4.12 -57.49
N ARG A 22 -31.65 -4.06 -58.81
CA ARG A 22 -30.75 -4.98 -59.54
C ARG A 22 -29.46 -4.20 -59.74
N ARG A 23 -28.36 -4.62 -59.09
CA ARG A 23 -26.98 -4.57 -59.60
C ARG A 23 -25.98 -5.11 -58.57
N ARG A 24 -25.27 -6.16 -58.98
CA ARG A 24 -23.99 -6.60 -58.42
C ARG A 24 -23.00 -5.44 -58.47
N VAL A 25 -22.29 -5.19 -57.38
CA VAL A 25 -20.91 -4.68 -57.43
C VAL A 25 -20.13 -5.37 -56.32
N LEU A 26 -19.13 -6.15 -56.72
CA LEU A 26 -18.00 -6.55 -55.89
C LEU A 26 -17.30 -5.26 -55.46
N GLY A 27 -17.52 -4.85 -54.21
CA GLY A 27 -16.77 -3.78 -53.56
C GLY A 27 -15.86 -4.41 -52.51
N ALA A 28 -14.56 -4.40 -52.79
CA ALA A 28 -13.52 -4.81 -51.86
C ALA A 28 -13.63 -4.01 -50.56
N GLY A 29 -14.00 -4.66 -49.47
CA GLY A 29 -13.89 -4.13 -48.11
C GLY A 29 -12.71 -4.80 -47.44
N ALA A 30 -11.55 -4.14 -47.45
CA ALA A 30 -10.45 -4.51 -46.57
C ALA A 30 -11.00 -4.52 -45.13
N SER A 31 -10.97 -5.68 -44.50
CA SER A 31 -11.29 -5.81 -43.07
C SER A 31 -10.30 -4.94 -42.30
N ALA A 32 -10.75 -3.77 -41.86
CA ALA A 32 -10.07 -3.04 -40.80
C ALA A 32 -10.08 -3.97 -39.58
N ALA A 33 -8.95 -4.63 -39.33
CA ALA A 33 -8.75 -5.38 -38.11
C ALA A 33 -9.00 -4.42 -36.95
N PRO A 34 -9.94 -4.71 -36.03
CA PRO A 34 -9.99 -3.96 -34.79
C PRO A 34 -8.68 -4.27 -34.08
N PHE A 35 -7.74 -3.34 -34.07
CA PHE A 35 -6.65 -3.37 -33.12
C PHE A 35 -7.31 -3.26 -31.75
N LEU A 36 -7.40 -4.39 -31.05
CA LEU A 36 -7.70 -4.42 -29.63
C LEU A 36 -6.57 -3.68 -28.93
N LEU A 37 -6.75 -2.37 -28.72
CA LEU A 37 -5.91 -1.58 -27.84
C LEU A 37 -6.17 -2.08 -26.43
N THR A 38 -5.39 -3.07 -25.99
CA THR A 38 -5.29 -3.43 -24.58
C THR A 38 -4.64 -2.25 -23.87
N LEU A 39 -5.48 -1.34 -23.39
CA LEU A 39 -5.08 -0.28 -22.49
C LEU A 39 -4.71 -0.98 -21.18
N VAL A 40 -3.45 -1.38 -21.05
CA VAL A 40 -2.85 -1.78 -19.78
C VAL A 40 -2.86 -0.52 -18.93
N SER A 41 -3.97 -0.28 -18.24
CA SER A 41 -3.99 0.68 -17.14
C SER A 41 -3.19 0.04 -16.02
N GLN A 42 -1.96 0.48 -15.84
CA GLN A 42 -1.32 0.34 -14.54
C GLN A 42 -2.14 1.23 -13.59
N PRO A 43 -2.83 0.67 -12.59
CA PRO A 43 -3.52 1.51 -11.62
C PRO A 43 -2.45 2.35 -10.91
N ALA A 44 -2.46 3.66 -11.17
CA ALA A 44 -1.39 4.57 -10.75
C ALA A 44 -1.48 5.00 -9.27
N LEU A 45 -2.38 4.41 -8.47
CA LEU A 45 -2.68 4.93 -7.12
C LEU A 45 -2.91 3.89 -6.02
N GLY A 46 -2.57 2.62 -6.26
CA GLY A 46 -2.64 1.57 -5.23
C GLY A 46 -1.31 0.85 -5.10
N VAL A 47 -0.59 1.01 -3.98
CA VAL A 47 0.49 0.06 -3.68
C VAL A 47 -0.18 -1.26 -3.34
N THR A 48 0.02 -2.26 -4.20
CA THR A 48 -0.48 -3.61 -3.94
C THR A 48 0.35 -4.22 -2.83
N CYS A 49 -0.32 -4.62 -1.75
CA CYS A 49 0.33 -5.25 -0.61
C CYS A 49 0.18 -6.75 -0.67
N PHE A 50 1.29 -7.46 -0.46
CA PHE A 50 1.30 -8.91 -0.46
C PHE A 50 1.61 -9.47 0.94
N THR A 51 1.09 -10.66 1.23
CA THR A 51 1.50 -11.43 2.41
C THR A 51 2.98 -11.80 2.30
N PRO A 52 3.70 -12.05 3.42
CA PRO A 52 5.13 -12.37 3.38
C PRO A 52 5.48 -13.51 2.41
N SER A 53 4.70 -14.60 2.44
CA SER A 53 4.89 -15.75 1.56
C SER A 53 4.64 -15.40 0.07
N ARG A 54 3.69 -14.50 -0.22
CA ARG A 54 3.41 -14.08 -1.60
C ARG A 54 4.51 -13.18 -2.17
N SER A 55 5.09 -12.29 -1.37
CA SER A 55 6.19 -11.42 -1.81
C SER A 55 7.42 -12.19 -2.28
N LEU A 56 7.71 -13.35 -1.67
CA LEU A 56 8.79 -14.24 -2.12
C LEU A 56 8.44 -14.99 -3.41
N SER A 57 7.22 -15.52 -3.50
CA SER A 57 6.81 -16.32 -4.67
C SER A 57 6.64 -15.49 -5.95
N ARG A 58 6.53 -14.16 -5.84
CA ARG A 58 6.12 -13.25 -6.93
C ARG A 58 4.92 -13.76 -7.73
N ASN A 59 4.04 -14.54 -7.10
CA ASN A 59 2.90 -15.12 -7.78
C ASN A 59 1.84 -14.04 -8.04
N THR A 60 1.91 -13.46 -9.24
CA THR A 60 0.99 -12.46 -9.78
C THR A 60 -0.24 -13.07 -10.44
N SER A 61 -0.46 -14.39 -10.37
CA SER A 61 -1.65 -15.00 -10.96
C SER A 61 -2.92 -14.48 -10.25
N LEU A 62 -3.60 -13.57 -10.96
CA LEU A 62 -4.82 -12.90 -10.57
C LEU A 62 -6.01 -13.79 -10.95
N SER A 63 -6.51 -14.60 -10.02
CA SER A 63 -7.89 -15.11 -10.07
C SER A 63 -8.84 -14.34 -9.15
N GLN A 64 -8.37 -13.27 -8.50
CA GLN A 64 -9.18 -12.39 -7.66
C GLN A 64 -8.88 -10.92 -7.93
N ALA A 65 -9.48 -10.39 -8.99
CA ALA A 65 -9.53 -8.95 -9.30
C ALA A 65 -10.34 -8.12 -8.27
N GLY A 66 -10.33 -8.47 -6.98
CA GLY A 66 -11.15 -7.75 -5.99
C GLY A 66 -11.00 -8.10 -4.51
N LYS A 67 -9.93 -8.80 -4.08
CA LYS A 67 -9.80 -9.19 -2.65
C LYS A 67 -8.45 -8.92 -1.98
N ASN A 68 -7.41 -8.56 -2.73
CA ASN A 68 -6.19 -8.07 -2.10
C ASN A 68 -6.33 -6.55 -2.04
N GLY A 69 -6.89 -6.04 -0.94
CA GLY A 69 -7.04 -4.60 -0.76
C GLY A 69 -5.69 -3.89 -0.93
N GLU A 70 -5.76 -2.69 -1.47
CA GLU A 70 -4.60 -1.81 -1.59
C GLU A 70 -4.19 -1.34 -0.18
N CYS A 71 -2.88 -1.27 0.13
CA CYS A 71 -2.51 -0.47 1.29
C CYS A 71 -2.51 0.98 0.87
N THR A 72 -3.34 1.75 1.53
CA THR A 72 -3.46 3.19 1.32
C THR A 72 -3.11 3.90 2.61
N GLY A 73 -2.66 5.15 2.50
CA GLY A 73 -2.40 6.00 3.66
C GLY A 73 -1.21 5.58 4.55
N ALA A 74 -0.47 4.52 4.20
CA ALA A 74 0.67 4.06 5.01
C ALA A 74 1.68 5.18 5.24
N GLU A 75 2.15 5.26 6.49
CA GLU A 75 3.03 6.30 6.98
C GLU A 75 4.44 5.72 7.25
N SER A 76 5.45 6.59 7.17
CA SER A 76 6.81 6.22 7.56
C SER A 76 6.94 6.20 9.09
N PRO A 77 7.77 5.30 9.68
CA PRO A 77 8.00 5.32 11.12
C PRO A 77 8.74 6.59 11.55
N GLY A 78 9.42 7.26 10.61
CA GLY A 78 10.05 8.56 10.80
C GLY A 78 9.04 9.66 11.11
N ASN A 79 7.87 9.63 10.47
CA ASN A 79 6.80 10.59 10.76
C ASN A 79 6.19 10.37 12.14
N TYR A 80 5.96 9.11 12.55
CA TYR A 80 5.57 8.79 13.94
C TYR A 80 6.63 9.23 14.96
N LYS A 81 7.91 9.01 14.65
CA LYS A 81 9.06 9.45 15.46
C LYS A 81 9.07 10.97 15.64
N ALA A 82 8.82 11.73 14.57
CA ALA A 82 8.85 13.18 14.58
C ALA A 82 7.62 13.82 15.26
N LYS A 83 6.47 13.14 15.28
CA LYS A 83 5.18 13.72 15.66
C LYS A 83 4.52 12.98 16.82
N GLN A 84 5.11 13.09 18.01
CA GLN A 84 4.64 12.38 19.22
C GLN A 84 3.62 13.16 20.07
N THR A 85 3.44 14.46 19.84
CA THR A 85 2.58 15.31 20.69
C THR A 85 1.14 15.39 20.16
N PRO A 86 0.12 14.96 20.93
CA PRO A 86 -1.28 15.10 20.55
C PRO A 86 -1.68 16.57 20.32
N GLY A 87 -2.59 16.81 19.38
CA GLY A 87 -3.11 18.15 19.07
C GLY A 87 -2.32 18.94 18.03
N HIS A 88 -1.17 18.43 17.57
CA HIS A 88 -0.51 18.99 16.39
C HIS A 88 -1.24 18.56 15.11
N SER A 89 -1.37 19.45 14.13
CA SER A 89 -1.96 19.16 12.81
C SER A 89 -1.31 18.01 12.02
N ALA A 90 -0.10 17.59 12.42
CA ALA A 90 0.64 16.48 11.85
C ALA A 90 0.71 15.29 12.84
N TYR A 91 -0.26 15.15 13.74
CA TYR A 91 -0.31 14.03 14.67
C TYR A 91 -0.96 12.83 13.99
N HIS A 92 -0.12 11.88 13.59
CA HIS A 92 -0.55 10.74 12.77
C HIS A 92 -0.81 9.46 13.58
N TRP A 93 -0.52 9.46 14.89
CA TRP A 93 -0.67 8.28 15.74
C TRP A 93 -2.15 7.85 15.84
N PRO A 94 -2.44 6.54 15.80
CA PRO A 94 -3.79 6.04 16.03
C PRO A 94 -4.23 6.34 17.47
N ALA A 95 -5.48 6.75 17.66
CA ALA A 95 -6.01 7.12 18.98
C ALA A 95 -5.94 5.96 20.00
N SER A 96 -6.04 4.71 19.54
CA SER A 96 -5.97 3.51 20.36
C SER A 96 -4.56 3.17 20.84
N VAL A 97 -3.52 3.69 20.19
CA VAL A 97 -2.12 3.40 20.53
C VAL A 97 -1.31 4.69 20.50
N PRO A 98 -1.31 5.47 21.60
CA PRO A 98 -0.50 6.67 21.70
C PRO A 98 1.01 6.37 21.85
N PRO A 99 1.89 7.35 21.61
CA PRO A 99 3.35 7.20 21.76
C PRO A 99 3.82 6.84 23.18
N THR A 100 2.99 7.07 24.19
CA THR A 100 3.24 6.72 25.59
C THR A 100 2.98 5.25 25.90
N THR A 101 2.39 4.48 24.97
CA THR A 101 2.11 3.06 25.14
C THR A 101 3.42 2.28 25.37
N ALA A 102 3.47 1.44 26.40
CA ALA A 102 4.62 0.60 26.68
C ALA A 102 4.83 -0.42 25.55
N MET A 103 6.08 -0.59 25.11
CA MET A 103 6.41 -1.49 24.00
C MET A 103 6.27 -2.97 24.37
N HIS A 104 6.88 -3.42 25.47
CA HIS A 104 7.01 -4.86 25.77
C HIS A 104 5.72 -5.61 26.15
N PRO A 105 4.65 -4.95 26.63
CA PRO A 105 3.34 -5.60 26.70
C PRO A 105 2.74 -5.94 25.33
N LEU A 106 3.16 -5.26 24.27
CA LEU A 106 2.67 -5.48 22.90
C LEU A 106 3.64 -6.31 22.06
N PHE A 107 4.92 -5.97 22.13
CA PHE A 107 6.01 -6.60 21.39
C PHE A 107 6.83 -7.47 22.33
N TYR A 108 7.15 -8.70 21.91
CA TYR A 108 7.98 -9.60 22.71
C TYR A 108 9.32 -8.96 23.14
N MET A 109 9.67 -9.04 24.41
CA MET A 109 10.95 -8.54 24.91
C MET A 109 12.06 -9.55 24.60
N GLY A 110 12.97 -9.19 23.69
CA GLY A 110 14.16 -10.01 23.40
C GLY A 110 15.24 -9.91 24.47
N ASN A 111 16.41 -10.48 24.16
CA ASN A 111 17.54 -10.54 25.08
C ASN A 111 18.66 -9.51 24.78
N SER A 112 18.63 -8.86 23.62
CA SER A 112 19.70 -7.97 23.16
C SER A 112 19.37 -6.52 23.47
N GLU A 113 20.04 -5.92 24.46
CA GLU A 113 19.80 -4.53 24.86
C GLU A 113 20.02 -3.56 23.69
N GLY A 114 19.08 -2.64 23.52
CA GLY A 114 19.07 -1.67 22.44
C GLY A 114 18.60 -2.22 21.10
N VAL A 115 18.67 -3.54 20.84
CA VAL A 115 18.26 -4.14 19.56
C VAL A 115 16.88 -4.77 19.62
N THR A 116 16.65 -5.63 20.62
CA THR A 116 15.39 -6.38 20.82
C THR A 116 14.83 -6.22 22.23
N LYS A 117 15.66 -5.71 23.15
CA LYS A 117 15.29 -5.33 24.50
C LYS A 117 15.38 -3.81 24.65
N PHE A 118 14.22 -3.18 24.71
CA PHE A 118 14.07 -1.72 24.84
C PHE A 118 13.59 -1.36 26.24
N THR A 119 14.51 -1.25 27.18
CA THR A 119 14.20 -0.91 28.57
C THR A 119 14.87 0.38 29.01
N LYS A 120 14.38 0.99 30.08
CA LYS A 120 14.98 2.15 30.75
C LYS A 120 14.88 1.99 32.26
N VAL A 121 15.75 2.67 32.99
CA VAL A 121 15.71 2.67 34.46
C VAL A 121 14.94 3.91 34.94
N VAL A 122 13.92 3.70 35.76
CA VAL A 122 13.14 4.77 36.42
C VAL A 122 13.03 4.40 37.89
N ASN A 123 13.48 5.27 38.79
CA ASN A 123 13.47 5.04 40.25
C ASN A 123 14.08 3.67 40.63
N ASN A 124 15.27 3.35 40.10
CA ASN A 124 15.97 2.08 40.27
C ASN A 124 15.24 0.82 39.74
N ASN A 125 14.11 0.98 39.04
CA ASN A 125 13.38 -0.13 38.42
C ASN A 125 13.56 -0.13 36.91
N THR A 126 13.79 -1.31 36.33
CA THR A 126 13.82 -1.49 34.88
C THR A 126 12.39 -1.56 34.35
N VAL A 127 12.02 -0.61 33.49
CA VAL A 127 10.71 -0.52 32.86
C VAL A 127 10.83 -0.55 31.34
N SER A 128 9.77 -0.97 30.65
CA SER A 128 9.71 -0.90 29.19
C SER A 128 9.82 0.54 28.71
N LYS A 129 10.60 0.77 27.65
CA LYS A 129 10.45 1.99 26.85
C LYS A 129 9.06 2.05 26.24
N THR A 130 8.54 3.25 25.99
CA THR A 130 7.32 3.43 25.22
C THR A 130 7.57 3.24 23.72
N LEU A 131 6.53 3.08 22.91
CA LEU A 131 6.66 3.01 21.44
C LEU A 131 7.34 4.26 20.89
N GLY A 132 6.97 5.45 21.40
CA GLY A 132 7.62 6.70 21.03
C GLY A 132 9.10 6.73 21.36
N GLU A 133 9.50 6.23 22.52
CA GLU A 133 10.91 6.13 22.92
C GLU A 133 11.68 5.07 22.11
N ALA A 134 11.04 3.94 21.80
CA ALA A 134 11.64 2.88 20.99
C ALA A 134 11.95 3.35 19.56
N LEU A 135 11.07 4.17 18.95
CA LEU A 135 11.31 4.80 17.65
C LEU A 135 12.52 5.77 17.65
N GLN A 136 12.93 6.28 18.82
CA GLN A 136 14.12 7.13 18.93
C GLN A 136 15.42 6.33 18.95
N VAL A 137 15.37 5.03 19.24
CA VAL A 137 16.57 4.19 19.31
C VAL A 137 17.10 3.87 17.91
N THR A 138 18.37 4.18 17.69
CA THR A 138 19.08 3.88 16.45
C THR A 138 19.92 2.62 16.63
N THR A 139 19.58 1.56 15.90
CA THR A 139 20.33 0.29 15.88
C THR A 139 20.52 -0.23 14.47
N SER A 140 21.47 -1.16 14.30
CA SER A 140 21.70 -1.82 13.02
C SER A 140 20.43 -2.50 12.51
N GLY A 141 20.10 -2.27 11.24
CA GLY A 141 18.91 -2.82 10.57
C GLY A 141 17.57 -2.18 10.95
N GLN A 142 17.46 -1.50 12.10
CA GLN A 142 16.26 -0.78 12.56
C GLN A 142 14.95 -1.57 12.40
N VAL A 143 14.98 -2.89 12.65
CA VAL A 143 13.82 -3.77 12.43
C VAL A 143 12.63 -3.36 13.33
N HIS A 144 12.91 -2.98 14.58
CA HIS A 144 11.90 -2.45 15.51
C HIS A 144 11.22 -1.20 14.95
N PHE A 145 11.98 -0.32 14.31
CA PHE A 145 11.47 0.95 13.77
C PHE A 145 10.43 0.69 12.69
N HIS A 146 10.73 -0.18 11.74
CA HIS A 146 9.81 -0.52 10.66
C HIS A 146 8.62 -1.37 11.14
N LEU A 147 8.81 -2.31 12.06
CA LEU A 147 7.71 -3.12 12.59
C LEU A 147 6.76 -2.34 13.49
N ILE A 148 7.26 -1.38 14.28
CA ILE A 148 6.40 -0.44 15.01
C ILE A 148 5.60 0.40 14.02
N GLY A 149 6.24 0.93 12.96
CA GLY A 149 5.51 1.66 11.91
C GLY A 149 4.43 0.82 11.23
N ALA A 150 4.74 -0.43 10.88
CA ALA A 150 3.78 -1.36 10.29
C ALA A 150 2.60 -1.63 11.23
N TYR A 151 2.86 -1.80 12.52
CA TYR A 151 1.83 -1.95 13.54
C TYR A 151 0.95 -0.70 13.65
N LEU A 152 1.54 0.50 13.70
CA LEU A 152 0.78 1.76 13.78
C LEU A 152 -0.07 2.00 12.52
N ASN A 153 0.47 1.71 11.33
CA ASN A 153 -0.28 1.76 10.08
C ASN A 153 -1.43 0.75 10.09
N LYS A 154 -1.20 -0.46 10.60
CA LYS A 154 -2.24 -1.49 10.72
C LYS A 154 -3.37 -1.07 11.68
N MET A 155 -3.04 -0.29 12.70
CA MET A 155 -3.99 0.28 13.65
C MET A 155 -4.71 1.54 13.14
N GLY A 156 -4.46 1.95 11.89
CA GLY A 156 -5.15 3.08 11.26
C GLY A 156 -4.45 4.43 11.40
N GLY A 157 -3.17 4.47 11.78
CA GLY A 157 -2.42 5.72 11.87
C GLY A 157 -2.41 6.47 10.53
N ASN A 158 -2.59 7.80 10.57
CA ASN A 158 -2.81 8.65 9.38
C ASN A 158 -3.94 8.20 8.44
N GLY A 159 -4.91 7.41 8.92
CA GLY A 159 -5.94 6.81 8.05
C GLY A 159 -5.41 5.69 7.16
N ALA A 160 -4.26 5.10 7.50
CA ALA A 160 -3.72 3.95 6.81
C ALA A 160 -4.69 2.76 6.87
N VAL A 161 -4.78 2.01 5.77
CA VAL A 161 -5.58 0.79 5.70
C VAL A 161 -4.69 -0.34 5.20
N ILE A 162 -4.46 -1.33 6.06
CA ILE A 162 -3.77 -2.56 5.69
C ILE A 162 -4.78 -3.71 5.84
N PRO A 163 -5.16 -4.42 4.77
CA PRO A 163 -6.13 -5.50 4.86
C PRO A 163 -5.66 -6.69 5.70
N ASP A 164 -6.56 -7.36 6.43
CA ASP A 164 -6.23 -8.54 7.24
C ASP A 164 -5.74 -9.73 6.41
N ASN A 165 -6.19 -9.84 5.16
CA ASN A 165 -5.72 -10.89 4.25
C ASN A 165 -4.28 -10.66 3.77
N VAL A 166 -3.71 -9.46 3.99
CA VAL A 166 -2.32 -9.12 3.67
C VAL A 166 -1.45 -9.31 4.91
N LEU A 167 -1.79 -8.63 6.00
CA LEU A 167 -1.01 -8.66 7.22
C LEU A 167 -1.90 -8.33 8.42
N THR A 168 -1.96 -9.24 9.39
CA THR A 168 -2.71 -9.07 10.64
C THR A 168 -1.80 -8.49 11.72
N VAL A 169 -2.39 -7.95 12.78
CA VAL A 169 -1.63 -7.52 13.98
C VAL A 169 -0.82 -8.69 14.54
N SER A 170 -1.42 -9.87 14.67
CA SER A 170 -0.74 -11.06 15.18
C SER A 170 0.46 -11.45 14.31
N ALA A 171 0.38 -11.30 12.99
CA ALA A 171 1.49 -11.60 12.10
C ALA A 171 2.66 -10.62 12.30
N ILE A 172 2.38 -9.33 12.49
CA ILE A 172 3.41 -8.31 12.78
C ILE A 172 4.12 -8.61 14.09
N LEU A 173 3.35 -8.90 15.15
CA LEU A 173 3.89 -9.21 16.47
C LEU A 173 4.66 -10.54 16.48
N GLY A 174 4.17 -11.55 15.76
CA GLY A 174 4.87 -12.83 15.57
C GLY A 174 6.18 -12.67 14.80
N MET A 175 6.20 -11.86 13.74
CA MET A 175 7.41 -11.53 12.99
C MET A 175 8.47 -10.88 13.89
N TRP A 176 8.06 -9.94 14.74
CA TRP A 176 8.94 -9.36 15.74
C TRP A 176 9.44 -10.40 16.74
N GLN A 177 8.55 -11.23 17.27
CA GLN A 177 8.90 -12.24 18.28
C GLN A 177 9.96 -13.21 17.76
N GLU A 178 9.79 -13.76 16.55
CA GLU A 178 10.78 -14.65 15.96
C GLU A 178 12.12 -13.95 15.75
N TYR A 179 12.11 -12.74 15.19
CA TYR A 179 13.32 -11.94 15.02
C TYR A 179 13.99 -11.64 16.37
N ALA A 180 13.22 -11.29 17.40
CA ALA A 180 13.73 -10.95 18.72
C ALA A 180 14.33 -12.16 19.47
N MET A 181 13.82 -13.37 19.20
CA MET A 181 14.28 -14.61 19.81
C MET A 181 15.47 -15.22 19.05
N ARG A 182 15.44 -15.21 17.72
CA ARG A 182 16.34 -16.00 16.86
C ARG A 182 17.25 -15.15 15.97
N GLY A 183 16.95 -13.86 15.80
CA GLY A 183 17.64 -12.96 14.88
C GLY A 183 17.13 -12.99 13.43
N TYR A 184 16.10 -13.79 13.14
CA TYR A 184 15.47 -13.92 11.84
C TYR A 184 13.99 -14.31 11.97
N TYR A 185 13.22 -14.06 10.92
CA TYR A 185 11.83 -14.50 10.76
C TYR A 185 11.76 -15.55 9.65
N GLU A 186 10.90 -16.57 9.79
CA GLU A 186 10.77 -17.64 8.81
C GLU A 186 9.37 -17.64 8.18
N PRO A 187 9.12 -16.85 7.10
CA PRO A 187 7.80 -16.76 6.46
C PRO A 187 7.32 -18.09 5.86
N PHE A 188 8.25 -19.02 5.65
CA PHE A 188 7.99 -20.42 5.33
C PHE A 188 9.19 -21.28 5.69
N ALA A 189 8.92 -22.56 5.93
CA ALA A 189 9.92 -23.53 6.30
C ALA A 189 11.15 -23.50 5.36
N GLY A 190 12.33 -23.33 5.95
CA GLY A 190 13.61 -23.32 5.28
C GLY A 190 14.10 -21.96 4.79
N THR A 191 13.27 -20.91 4.77
CA THR A 191 13.70 -19.57 4.32
C THR A 191 13.72 -18.57 5.45
N LYS A 192 14.92 -18.10 5.77
CA LYS A 192 15.16 -17.14 6.85
C LYS A 192 15.25 -15.73 6.30
N TRP A 193 14.47 -14.83 6.88
CA TRP A 193 14.55 -13.39 6.68
C TRP A 193 15.27 -12.74 7.84
N TYR A 194 16.43 -12.17 7.56
CA TYR A 194 17.15 -11.30 8.46
C TYR A 194 16.63 -9.85 8.33
N ALA A 195 17.23 -8.95 9.10
CA ALA A 195 16.79 -7.56 9.23
C ALA A 195 16.49 -6.87 7.88
N ALA A 196 17.40 -6.99 6.91
CA ALA A 196 17.27 -6.33 5.61
C ALA A 196 16.06 -6.85 4.81
N GLU A 197 15.79 -8.16 4.85
CA GLU A 197 14.68 -8.78 4.11
C GLU A 197 13.34 -8.44 4.75
N ILE A 198 13.27 -8.42 6.08
CA ILE A 198 12.09 -7.96 6.82
C ILE A 198 11.76 -6.52 6.45
N VAL A 199 12.75 -5.61 6.53
CA VAL A 199 12.56 -4.20 6.20
C VAL A 199 12.18 -4.01 4.73
N ASN A 200 12.88 -4.68 3.81
CA ASN A 200 12.58 -4.61 2.39
C ASN A 200 11.17 -5.12 2.08
N TYR A 201 10.71 -6.19 2.74
CA TYR A 201 9.33 -6.66 2.61
C TYR A 201 8.34 -5.56 3.00
N LEU A 202 8.50 -4.95 4.18
CA LEU A 202 7.58 -3.92 4.67
C LEU A 202 7.53 -2.68 3.74
N ILE A 203 8.69 -2.24 3.24
CA ILE A 203 8.78 -1.06 2.36
C ILE A 203 8.26 -1.37 0.95
N SER A 204 8.75 -2.44 0.31
CA SER A 204 8.40 -2.77 -1.08
C SER A 204 6.93 -3.13 -1.27
N ASN A 205 6.25 -3.55 -0.21
CA ASN A 205 4.82 -3.89 -0.23
C ASN A 205 3.94 -2.74 0.29
N GLY A 206 4.47 -1.53 0.51
CA GLY A 206 3.68 -0.37 0.92
C GLY A 206 3.05 -0.47 2.31
N ILE A 207 3.51 -1.42 3.14
CA ILE A 207 3.08 -1.57 4.53
C ILE A 207 3.68 -0.43 5.38
N VAL A 208 4.86 0.03 4.98
CA VAL A 208 5.60 1.16 5.55
C VAL A 208 6.21 1.97 4.40
N LYS A 209 6.35 3.29 4.57
CA LYS A 209 7.08 4.17 3.65
C LYS A 209 8.48 4.51 4.14
#